data_AF-A0AAW5YAN1-F1
#
_entry.id   AF-A0AAW5YAN1-F1
#
_cell.length_a   1.000
_cell.length_b   1.000
_cell.length_c   1.000
_cell.angle_alpha   90.00
_cell.angle_beta   90.00
_cell.angle_gamma   90.00
#
_symmetry.space_group_name_H-M   'P 1'
#
loop_
_entity.id
_entity.type
_entity.pdbx_description
1 polymer ?
#
loop_
_entity_poly.entity_id
_entity_poly.type
_entity_poly.pdbx_seq_one_letter_code
_entity_poly.pdbx_strand_id
1 'polypeptide(L)'
;MDQKLTYLKRYNKNVRILTIDEISRLGDNEIPIEWRELFYNDDIKGRIDLLLNIWGRNVGTELRNTISYLNKHLTNVEILDVEGAYSILYTIRNSKGDILYYEGCNPQKGQKNIELEDAWDKIPASIRSFYENVHDGFYYYASESMGLVPLELVTYLGDEDIEWSIIDDLEESIKINLDSSFGFFTNGMGSYVAIDYNNCIDNTATFWSAKLKPKYNIDFWGYVDEWIVIGFEA
;
A
#
# COMPACT_ATOMS: atom_id res chain seq x y z
N MET A 1 21.57 -11.68 7.68
CA MET A 1 20.24 -11.87 8.31
C MET A 1 20.07 -11.00 9.54
N ASP A 2 21.06 -10.96 10.45
CA ASP A 2 20.96 -10.21 11.72
C ASP A 2 20.66 -8.71 11.60
N GLN A 3 21.25 -7.99 10.64
CA GLN A 3 21.02 -6.55 10.50
C GLN A 3 19.60 -6.21 10.05
N LYS A 4 19.01 -7.01 9.13
CA LYS A 4 17.64 -6.83 8.65
C LYS A 4 16.64 -7.02 9.79
N LEU A 5 16.68 -8.18 10.45
CA LEU A 5 15.75 -8.47 11.54
C LEU A 5 15.95 -7.49 12.71
N THR A 6 17.18 -7.07 13.00
CA THR A 6 17.46 -6.02 13.99
C THR A 6 16.80 -4.69 13.62
N TYR A 7 16.83 -4.30 12.33
CA TYR A 7 16.14 -3.10 11.85
C TYR A 7 14.62 -3.24 12.01
N LEU A 8 14.03 -4.33 11.52
CA LEU A 8 12.58 -4.54 11.59
C LEU A 8 12.07 -4.51 13.04
N LYS A 9 12.84 -5.09 13.96
CA LYS A 9 12.54 -5.11 15.41
C LYS A 9 12.60 -3.77 16.11
N ARG A 10 13.12 -2.72 15.47
CA ARG A 10 13.04 -1.34 16.00
C ARG A 10 11.61 -0.79 15.93
N TYR A 11 10.85 -1.22 14.93
CA TYR A 11 9.49 -0.75 14.68
C TYR A 11 8.46 -1.76 15.20
N ASN A 12 8.72 -3.06 15.06
CA ASN A 12 7.86 -4.11 15.61
C ASN A 12 8.69 -5.20 16.30
N LYS A 13 8.66 -5.24 17.64
CA LYS A 13 9.49 -6.17 18.42
C LYS A 13 9.16 -7.65 18.18
N ASN A 14 7.93 -7.94 17.77
CA ASN A 14 7.41 -9.29 17.63
C ASN A 14 7.56 -9.84 16.19
N VAL A 15 8.04 -9.01 15.27
CA VAL A 15 8.26 -9.41 13.87
C VAL A 15 9.24 -10.57 13.75
N ARG A 16 8.87 -11.51 12.89
CA ARG A 16 9.69 -12.64 12.44
C ARG A 16 9.68 -12.70 10.93
N ILE A 17 10.74 -13.24 10.37
CA ILE A 17 10.80 -13.62 8.96
C ILE A 17 10.65 -15.14 8.93
N LEU A 18 9.67 -15.64 8.18
CA LEU A 18 9.42 -17.07 8.08
C LEU A 18 10.42 -17.74 7.15
N THR A 19 10.81 -18.96 7.51
CA THR A 19 11.53 -19.88 6.63
C THR A 19 10.57 -20.53 5.62
N ILE A 20 11.11 -21.06 4.52
CA ILE A 20 10.32 -21.80 3.51
C ILE A 20 9.58 -22.98 4.16
N ASP A 21 10.24 -23.69 5.09
CA ASP A 21 9.64 -24.79 5.84
C ASP A 21 8.44 -24.33 6.69
N GLU A 22 8.55 -23.19 7.35
CA GLU A 22 7.42 -22.61 8.11
C GLU A 22 6.27 -22.19 7.19
N ILE A 23 6.59 -21.52 6.07
CA ILE A 23 5.59 -21.13 5.06
C ILE A 23 4.83 -22.35 4.53
N SER A 24 5.53 -23.47 4.30
CA SER A 24 4.92 -24.71 3.81
C SER A 24 3.90 -25.34 4.79
N ARG A 25 4.01 -25.03 6.09
CA ARG A 25 3.16 -25.56 7.16
C ARG A 25 1.98 -24.65 7.51
N LEU A 26 1.91 -23.45 6.95
CA LEU A 26 0.77 -22.55 7.14
C LEU A 26 -0.51 -23.20 6.60
N GLY A 27 -1.65 -22.94 7.22
CA GLY A 27 -2.96 -23.38 6.74
C GLY A 27 -3.36 -22.73 5.41
N ASP A 28 -4.26 -23.38 4.65
CA ASP A 28 -4.65 -22.95 3.30
C ASP A 28 -5.25 -21.53 3.21
N ASN A 29 -5.77 -21.02 4.34
CA ASN A 29 -6.41 -19.71 4.43
C ASN A 29 -5.60 -18.69 5.25
N GLU A 30 -4.34 -18.97 5.56
CA GLU A 30 -3.47 -18.07 6.31
C GLU A 30 -2.80 -17.03 5.42
N ILE A 31 -2.43 -17.42 4.18
CA ILE A 31 -1.88 -16.55 3.15
C ILE A 31 -2.47 -16.92 1.78
N PRO A 32 -2.45 -16.01 0.79
CA PRO A 32 -2.86 -16.32 -0.56
C PRO A 32 -2.08 -17.49 -1.14
N ILE A 33 -2.75 -18.36 -1.88
CA ILE A 33 -2.08 -19.52 -2.51
C ILE A 33 -0.96 -19.06 -3.45
N GLU A 34 -1.18 -17.96 -4.18
CA GLU A 34 -0.21 -17.37 -5.09
C GLU A 34 1.04 -16.88 -4.34
N TRP A 35 0.92 -16.43 -3.09
CA TRP A 35 2.07 -16.06 -2.25
C TRP A 35 2.86 -17.30 -1.84
N ARG A 36 2.17 -18.37 -1.45
CA ARG A 36 2.82 -19.64 -1.08
C ARG A 36 3.63 -20.20 -2.25
N GLU A 37 3.06 -20.16 -3.45
CA GLU A 37 3.70 -20.64 -4.67
C GLU A 37 5.01 -19.91 -5.01
N LEU A 38 5.17 -18.64 -4.60
CA LEU A 38 6.44 -17.91 -4.76
C LEU A 38 7.59 -18.67 -4.11
N PHE A 39 7.35 -19.28 -2.95
CA PHE A 39 8.39 -19.92 -2.13
C PHE A 39 8.61 -21.40 -2.46
N TYR A 40 7.91 -21.95 -3.47
CA TYR A 40 8.30 -23.21 -4.10
C TYR A 40 9.47 -23.05 -5.07
N ASN A 41 9.79 -21.81 -5.45
CA ASN A 41 10.94 -21.51 -6.27
C ASN A 41 12.13 -21.12 -5.38
N ASP A 42 13.17 -21.93 -5.33
CA ASP A 42 14.36 -21.62 -4.54
C ASP A 42 15.15 -20.41 -5.07
N ASP A 43 15.01 -20.09 -6.37
CA ASP A 43 15.66 -18.92 -6.98
C ASP A 43 14.92 -17.62 -6.66
N ILE A 44 15.61 -16.69 -6.00
CA ILE A 44 15.07 -15.39 -5.59
C ILE A 44 14.53 -14.61 -6.79
N LYS A 45 15.22 -14.63 -7.93
CA LYS A 45 14.77 -13.92 -9.12
C LYS A 45 13.44 -14.49 -9.63
N GLY A 46 13.33 -15.81 -9.70
CA GLY A 46 12.07 -16.48 -10.00
C GLY A 46 10.92 -16.12 -9.05
N ARG A 47 11.17 -15.98 -7.74
CA ARG A 47 10.14 -15.51 -6.78
C ARG A 47 9.70 -14.09 -7.08
N ILE A 48 10.65 -13.21 -7.36
CA ILE A 48 10.38 -11.81 -7.72
C ILE A 48 9.56 -11.74 -9.01
N ASP A 49 9.94 -12.49 -10.05
CA ASP A 49 9.21 -12.51 -11.32
C ASP A 49 7.76 -12.99 -11.12
N LEU A 50 7.54 -14.04 -10.32
CA LEU A 50 6.19 -14.51 -9.97
C LEU A 50 5.39 -13.46 -9.19
N LEU A 51 6.01 -12.79 -8.22
CA LEU A 51 5.34 -11.72 -7.46
C LEU A 51 4.97 -10.54 -8.35
N LEU A 52 5.86 -10.09 -9.22
CA LEU A 52 5.58 -8.99 -10.15
C LEU A 52 4.56 -9.38 -11.22
N ASN A 53 4.40 -10.67 -11.54
CA ASN A 53 3.28 -11.14 -12.36
C ASN A 53 1.93 -11.00 -11.65
N ILE A 54 1.86 -11.12 -10.31
CA ILE A 54 0.63 -10.83 -9.55
C ILE A 54 0.27 -9.35 -9.70
N TRP A 55 1.25 -8.45 -9.54
CA TRP A 55 1.05 -7.02 -9.76
C TRP A 55 0.62 -6.72 -11.20
N GLY A 56 1.34 -7.24 -12.19
CA GLY A 56 1.09 -6.99 -13.61
C GLY A 56 -0.29 -7.42 -14.08
N ARG A 57 -0.82 -8.54 -13.57
CA ARG A 57 -2.17 -9.03 -13.90
C ARG A 57 -3.28 -8.14 -13.36
N ASN A 58 -3.09 -7.55 -12.18
CA ASN A 58 -4.16 -6.86 -11.44
C ASN A 58 -4.12 -5.33 -11.58
N VAL A 59 -2.93 -4.74 -11.69
CA VAL A 59 -2.67 -3.28 -11.69
C VAL A 59 -1.48 -2.89 -12.59
N GLY A 60 -1.20 -3.67 -13.62
CA GLY A 60 -0.02 -3.49 -14.47
C GLY A 60 0.03 -2.16 -15.24
N THR A 61 -1.13 -1.58 -15.54
CA THR A 61 -1.22 -0.29 -16.25
C THR A 61 -1.06 0.88 -15.29
N GLU A 62 -1.68 0.72 -14.12
CA GLU A 62 -1.83 1.68 -13.02
C GLU A 62 -0.52 1.91 -12.29
N LEU A 63 0.21 0.84 -11.94
CA LEU A 63 1.45 0.88 -11.17
C LEU A 63 2.68 0.53 -12.01
N ARG A 64 2.68 0.95 -13.29
CA ARG A 64 3.70 0.57 -14.28
C ARG A 64 5.11 1.00 -13.86
N ASN A 65 5.25 2.18 -13.26
CA ASN A 65 6.57 2.71 -12.90
C ASN A 65 7.09 2.00 -11.66
N THR A 66 6.22 1.77 -10.67
CA THR A 66 6.48 0.97 -9.47
C THR A 66 6.93 -0.44 -9.86
N ILE A 67 6.19 -1.14 -10.72
CA ILE A 67 6.55 -2.49 -11.19
C ILE A 67 7.89 -2.48 -11.94
N SER A 68 8.08 -1.52 -12.86
CA SER A 68 9.34 -1.35 -13.59
C SER A 68 10.53 -1.09 -12.67
N TYR A 69 10.32 -0.32 -11.59
CA TYR A 69 11.33 -0.05 -10.58
C TYR A 69 11.67 -1.31 -9.78
N LEU A 70 10.65 -1.98 -9.24
CA LEU A 70 10.84 -3.22 -8.48
C LEU A 70 11.53 -4.30 -9.31
N ASN A 71 11.20 -4.44 -10.60
CA ASN A 71 11.86 -5.38 -11.49
C ASN A 71 13.39 -5.18 -11.60
N LYS A 72 13.88 -3.95 -11.39
CA LYS A 72 15.31 -3.61 -11.45
C LYS A 72 16.00 -3.62 -10.09
N HIS A 73 15.26 -3.26 -9.04
CA HIS A 73 15.81 -2.87 -7.75
C HIS A 73 15.38 -3.77 -6.58
N LEU A 74 14.37 -4.63 -6.76
CA LEU A 74 13.97 -5.61 -5.76
C LEU A 74 15.04 -6.70 -5.69
N THR A 75 15.59 -6.91 -4.50
CA THR A 75 16.69 -7.85 -4.28
C THR A 75 16.28 -9.08 -3.49
N ASN A 76 15.16 -9.02 -2.77
CA ASN A 76 14.61 -10.17 -2.06
C ASN A 76 13.13 -9.97 -1.72
N VAL A 77 12.43 -11.09 -1.55
CA VAL A 77 11.04 -11.16 -1.07
C VAL A 77 10.94 -12.24 0.00
N GLU A 78 10.33 -11.91 1.13
CA GLU A 78 10.21 -12.76 2.32
C GLU A 78 8.81 -12.63 2.93
N ILE A 79 8.36 -13.61 3.71
CA ILE A 79 7.12 -13.50 4.48
C ILE A 79 7.45 -13.03 5.90
N LEU A 80 6.76 -12.00 6.35
CA LEU A 80 6.74 -11.61 7.75
C LEU A 80 5.62 -12.32 8.50
N ASP A 81 5.87 -12.56 9.78
CA ASP A 81 4.89 -12.96 10.78
C ASP A 81 4.96 -11.97 11.93
N VAL A 82 3.85 -11.27 12.17
CA VAL A 82 3.61 -10.44 13.33
C VAL A 82 2.42 -11.00 14.05
N GLU A 83 2.67 -11.85 15.06
CA GLU A 83 1.62 -12.41 15.92
C GLU A 83 0.50 -13.14 15.14
N GLY A 84 0.85 -13.80 14.03
CA GLY A 84 -0.09 -14.51 13.15
C GLY A 84 -0.68 -13.66 12.02
N ALA A 85 -0.36 -12.37 11.95
CA ALA A 85 -0.59 -11.56 10.76
C ALA A 85 0.58 -11.71 9.79
N TYR A 86 0.28 -12.07 8.54
CA TYR A 86 1.28 -12.33 7.51
C TYR A 86 1.31 -11.22 6.46
N SER A 87 2.50 -10.88 5.99
CA SER A 87 2.73 -9.89 4.92
C SER A 87 3.96 -10.25 4.10
N ILE A 88 4.08 -9.69 2.88
CA ILE A 88 5.30 -9.78 2.08
C ILE A 88 6.22 -8.61 2.42
N LEU A 89 7.45 -8.92 2.82
CA LEU A 89 8.55 -7.97 2.90
C LEU A 89 9.29 -7.86 1.57
N TYR A 90 9.36 -6.66 1.04
CA TYR A 90 10.16 -6.27 -0.10
C TYR A 90 11.49 -5.70 0.37
N THR A 91 12.62 -6.31 -0.04
CA THR A 91 13.96 -5.73 0.18
C THR A 91 14.43 -5.04 -1.10
N ILE A 92 14.32 -3.71 -1.13
CA ILE A 92 14.62 -2.90 -2.30
C ILE A 92 16.00 -2.25 -2.11
N ARG A 93 16.84 -2.29 -3.14
CA ARG A 93 18.09 -1.51 -3.17
C ARG A 93 17.93 -0.33 -4.11
N ASN A 94 17.88 0.87 -3.55
CA ASN A 94 17.69 2.10 -4.33
C ASN A 94 18.92 2.44 -5.18
N SER A 95 18.81 3.49 -6.02
CA SER A 95 19.90 3.92 -6.91
C SER A 95 21.17 4.40 -6.17
N LYS A 96 21.02 4.87 -4.92
CA LYS A 96 22.12 5.30 -4.03
C LYS A 96 22.81 4.12 -3.34
N GLY A 97 22.22 2.92 -3.42
CA GLY A 97 22.73 1.69 -2.81
C GLY A 97 22.16 1.39 -1.43
N ASP A 98 21.27 2.23 -0.91
CA ASP A 98 20.58 2.04 0.37
C ASP A 98 19.56 0.89 0.27
N ILE A 99 19.29 0.27 1.43
CA ILE A 99 18.30 -0.80 1.54
C ILE A 99 17.03 -0.26 2.18
N LEU A 100 15.92 -0.40 1.46
CA LEU A 100 14.59 -0.06 1.89
C LEU A 100 13.76 -1.33 2.11
N TYR A 101 12.84 -1.24 3.06
CA TYR A 101 11.91 -2.31 3.40
C TYR A 101 10.50 -1.79 3.18
N TYR A 102 9.81 -2.36 2.20
CA TYR A 102 8.38 -2.12 1.99
C TYR A 102 7.60 -3.35 2.38
N GLU A 103 6.38 -3.16 2.86
CA GLU A 103 5.50 -4.21 3.32
C GLU A 103 4.22 -4.19 2.49
N GLY A 104 3.81 -5.36 1.99
CA GLY A 104 2.51 -5.57 1.38
C GLY A 104 1.70 -6.56 2.23
N CYS A 105 0.61 -6.10 2.85
CA CYS A 105 -0.15 -6.91 3.79
C CYS A 105 -1.08 -7.91 3.08
N ASN A 106 -1.51 -8.94 3.81
CA ASN A 106 -2.27 -10.03 3.23
C ASN A 106 -3.69 -9.59 2.79
N PRO A 107 -4.00 -9.65 1.47
CA PRO A 107 -5.30 -9.22 0.95
C PRO A 107 -6.47 -10.10 1.42
N GLN A 108 -6.24 -11.36 1.80
CA GLN A 108 -7.30 -12.25 2.32
C GLN A 108 -7.70 -11.95 3.77
N LYS A 109 -6.87 -11.19 4.49
CA LYS A 109 -7.09 -10.81 5.88
C LYS A 109 -7.37 -9.33 6.06
N GLY A 110 -7.40 -8.57 4.96
CA GLY A 110 -7.66 -7.14 5.00
C GLY A 110 -9.03 -6.86 5.62
N GLN A 111 -9.01 -6.03 6.66
CA GLN A 111 -10.21 -5.57 7.34
C GLN A 111 -10.42 -4.12 6.95
N LYS A 112 -11.62 -3.76 6.52
CA LYS A 112 -11.95 -2.35 6.29
C LYS A 112 -12.39 -1.74 7.61
N ASN A 113 -12.12 -0.44 7.78
CA ASN A 113 -12.84 0.31 8.81
C ASN A 113 -14.35 0.35 8.49
N ILE A 114 -15.14 0.73 9.49
CA ILE A 114 -16.60 0.63 9.43
C ILE A 114 -17.18 1.53 8.34
N GLU A 115 -16.59 2.71 8.13
CA GLU A 115 -17.03 3.68 7.13
C GLU A 115 -16.75 3.18 5.71
N LEU A 116 -15.59 2.55 5.50
CA LEU A 116 -15.20 2.03 4.19
C LEU A 116 -15.97 0.75 3.82
N GLU A 117 -16.36 -0.07 4.79
CA GLU A 117 -17.14 -1.30 4.53
C GLU A 117 -18.46 -0.99 3.80
N ASP A 118 -19.17 0.06 4.21
CA ASP A 118 -20.44 0.51 3.60
C ASP A 118 -20.27 1.23 2.24
N ALA A 119 -19.03 1.61 1.91
CA ALA A 119 -18.69 2.32 0.68
C ALA A 119 -17.89 1.47 -0.32
N TRP A 120 -17.44 0.27 0.07
CA TRP A 120 -16.46 -0.48 -0.69
C TRP A 120 -16.90 -0.77 -2.13
N ASP A 121 -18.15 -1.16 -2.33
CA ASP A 121 -18.71 -1.45 -3.65
C ASP A 121 -18.71 -0.24 -4.61
N LYS A 122 -18.69 0.98 -4.05
CA LYS A 122 -18.63 2.26 -4.78
C LYS A 122 -17.19 2.71 -5.09
N ILE A 123 -16.18 2.14 -4.43
CA ILE A 123 -14.78 2.42 -4.72
C ILE A 123 -14.41 1.89 -6.11
N PRO A 124 -13.60 2.64 -6.90
CA PRO A 124 -13.21 2.22 -8.23
C PRO A 124 -12.64 0.80 -8.28
N ALA A 125 -13.07 0.04 -9.28
CA ALA A 125 -12.73 -1.39 -9.40
C ALA A 125 -11.22 -1.66 -9.49
N SER A 126 -10.44 -0.73 -10.03
CA SER A 126 -8.98 -0.83 -10.10
C SER A 126 -8.33 -0.77 -8.70
N ILE A 127 -8.83 0.13 -7.83
CA ILE A 127 -8.39 0.24 -6.43
C ILE A 127 -8.77 -1.03 -5.68
N ARG A 128 -10.01 -1.49 -5.83
CA ARG A 128 -10.42 -2.77 -5.26
C ARG A 128 -9.57 -3.94 -5.74
N SER A 129 -9.26 -4.00 -7.03
CA SER A 129 -8.40 -5.02 -7.64
C SER A 129 -7.04 -5.10 -6.95
N PHE A 130 -6.43 -3.95 -6.63
CA PHE A 130 -5.19 -3.91 -5.85
C PHE A 130 -5.37 -4.56 -4.47
N TYR A 131 -6.36 -4.09 -3.70
CA TYR A 131 -6.56 -4.51 -2.31
C TYR A 131 -7.03 -5.95 -2.17
N GLU A 132 -7.78 -6.46 -3.14
CA GLU A 132 -8.34 -7.81 -3.11
C GLU A 132 -7.39 -8.87 -3.68
N ASN A 133 -6.48 -8.49 -4.59
CA ASN A 133 -5.67 -9.46 -5.36
C ASN A 133 -4.16 -9.23 -5.31
N VAL A 134 -3.69 -8.07 -4.85
CA VAL A 134 -2.26 -7.75 -4.76
C VAL A 134 -1.82 -7.72 -3.30
N HIS A 135 -2.27 -6.70 -2.55
CA HIS A 135 -1.95 -6.51 -1.13
C HIS A 135 -3.01 -5.66 -0.43
N ASP A 136 -3.21 -5.90 0.86
CA ASP A 136 -3.94 -4.97 1.74
C ASP A 136 -3.04 -3.78 2.14
N GLY A 137 -2.79 -2.88 1.19
CA GLY A 137 -1.83 -1.79 1.34
C GLY A 137 -0.40 -2.19 0.94
N PHE A 138 0.41 -1.18 0.66
CA PHE A 138 1.82 -1.33 0.30
C PHE A 138 2.59 -0.06 0.64
N TYR A 139 3.42 -0.11 1.69
CA TYR A 139 4.02 1.08 2.30
C TYR A 139 5.44 0.83 2.81
N TYR A 140 6.16 1.91 3.11
CA TYR A 140 7.49 1.84 3.72
C TYR A 140 7.39 1.39 5.17
N TYR A 141 8.00 0.24 5.49
CA TYR A 141 7.82 -0.48 6.76
C TYR A 141 8.08 0.38 8.02
N ALA A 142 9.07 1.27 7.97
CA ALA A 142 9.47 2.04 9.15
C ALA A 142 8.53 3.19 9.52
N SER A 143 7.78 3.72 8.56
CA SER A 143 6.91 4.89 8.76
C SER A 143 5.45 4.63 8.44
N GLU A 144 5.13 3.44 7.91
CA GLU A 144 3.78 3.08 7.45
C GLU A 144 3.22 4.11 6.45
N SER A 145 4.10 4.63 5.59
CA SER A 145 3.79 5.72 4.67
C SER A 145 4.53 5.59 3.33
N MET A 146 4.42 6.62 2.48
CA MET A 146 4.94 6.64 1.12
C MET A 146 4.36 5.49 0.29
N GLY A 147 3.08 5.22 0.49
CA GLY A 147 2.42 4.07 -0.07
C GLY A 147 0.92 4.05 0.18
N LEU A 148 0.30 2.97 -0.32
CA LEU A 148 -1.09 2.64 -0.06
C LEU A 148 -1.20 2.10 1.37
N VAL A 149 -2.12 2.62 2.17
CA VAL A 149 -2.33 2.16 3.55
C VAL A 149 -3.21 0.91 3.58
N PRO A 150 -3.09 0.04 4.60
CA PRO A 150 -4.07 -1.02 4.84
C PRO A 150 -5.49 -0.49 4.92
N LEU A 151 -6.48 -1.29 4.52
CA LEU A 151 -7.89 -0.91 4.50
C LEU A 151 -8.41 -0.43 5.86
N GLU A 152 -7.88 -0.96 6.96
CA GLU A 152 -8.26 -0.56 8.32
C GLU A 152 -7.78 0.86 8.64
N LEU A 153 -6.72 1.33 7.97
CA LEU A 153 -6.10 2.64 8.16
C LEU A 153 -6.45 3.66 7.07
N VAL A 154 -7.29 3.28 6.10
CA VAL A 154 -7.79 4.21 5.07
C VAL A 154 -8.53 5.35 5.77
N THR A 155 -8.08 6.58 5.54
CA THR A 155 -8.60 7.75 6.27
C THR A 155 -9.98 8.13 5.74
N TYR A 156 -11.01 8.04 6.58
CA TYR A 156 -12.30 8.65 6.30
C TYR A 156 -12.21 10.16 6.48
N LEU A 157 -12.47 10.93 5.41
CA LEU A 157 -12.27 12.38 5.43
C LEU A 157 -13.42 13.12 6.12
N GLY A 158 -14.60 12.51 6.22
CA GLY A 158 -15.76 13.04 6.94
C GLY A 158 -15.77 12.71 8.43
N ASP A 159 -14.68 12.15 8.97
CA ASP A 159 -14.57 11.87 10.39
C ASP A 159 -14.65 13.17 11.21
N GLU A 160 -15.63 13.26 12.10
CA GLU A 160 -15.86 14.43 12.95
C GLU A 160 -14.70 14.70 13.91
N ASP A 161 -13.90 13.67 14.23
CA ASP A 161 -12.70 13.81 15.08
C ASP A 161 -11.49 14.38 14.31
N ILE A 162 -11.58 14.53 12.98
CA ILE A 162 -10.51 15.08 12.14
C ILE A 162 -10.88 16.49 11.66
N GLU A 163 -10.19 17.49 12.22
CA GLU A 163 -10.32 18.86 11.76
C GLU A 163 -9.39 19.17 10.57
N TRP A 164 -9.99 19.61 9.47
CA TRP A 164 -9.27 20.05 8.28
C TRP A 164 -9.07 21.56 8.27
N SER A 165 -8.09 22.05 9.02
CA SER A 165 -7.82 23.50 9.15
C SER A 165 -7.62 24.22 7.81
N ILE A 166 -7.19 23.51 6.77
CA ILE A 166 -7.08 24.07 5.42
C ILE A 166 -8.40 24.65 4.91
N ILE A 167 -9.55 24.11 5.32
CA ILE A 167 -10.87 24.51 4.80
C ILE A 167 -11.15 25.98 5.15
N ASP A 168 -10.77 26.41 6.36
CA ASP A 168 -10.94 27.79 6.81
C ASP A 168 -10.06 28.78 6.03
N ASP A 169 -8.94 28.30 5.50
CA ASP A 169 -7.96 29.08 4.74
C ASP A 169 -8.28 29.14 3.22
N LEU A 170 -9.31 28.44 2.74
CA LEU A 170 -9.68 28.45 1.33
C LEU A 170 -10.55 29.65 0.96
N GLU A 171 -10.22 30.29 -0.16
CA GLU A 171 -11.05 31.36 -0.76
C GLU A 171 -12.34 30.83 -1.39
N GLU A 172 -12.32 29.59 -1.89
CA GLU A 172 -13.44 28.90 -2.51
C GLU A 172 -13.83 27.68 -1.66
N SER A 173 -15.11 27.30 -1.69
CA SER A 173 -15.56 26.05 -1.07
C SER A 173 -14.84 24.83 -1.66
N ILE A 174 -14.67 23.80 -0.84
CA ILE A 174 -14.08 22.53 -1.27
C ILE A 174 -14.90 21.88 -2.40
N LYS A 175 -14.22 21.12 -3.28
CA LYS A 175 -14.82 20.55 -4.50
C LYS A 175 -15.08 19.03 -4.40
N ILE A 176 -14.94 18.48 -3.20
CA ILE A 176 -15.25 17.09 -2.85
C ILE A 176 -16.22 17.07 -1.69
N ASN A 177 -16.96 15.98 -1.54
CA ASN A 177 -17.74 15.70 -0.34
C ASN A 177 -16.94 14.81 0.60
N LEU A 178 -16.60 15.33 1.79
CA LEU A 178 -15.79 14.63 2.78
C LEU A 178 -16.46 13.33 3.25
N ASP A 179 -17.80 13.31 3.35
CA ASP A 179 -18.57 12.15 3.82
C ASP A 179 -18.56 10.98 2.81
N SER A 180 -18.15 11.25 1.57
CA SER A 180 -17.92 10.23 0.55
C SER A 180 -16.46 10.09 0.14
N SER A 181 -15.54 10.68 0.90
CA SER A 181 -14.13 10.72 0.57
C SER A 181 -13.27 9.83 1.49
N PHE A 182 -12.38 9.05 0.87
CA PHE A 182 -11.43 8.17 1.56
C PHE A 182 -9.99 8.35 1.06
N GLY A 183 -9.05 8.55 1.98
CA GLY A 183 -7.61 8.66 1.73
C GLY A 183 -6.90 7.31 1.73
N PHE A 184 -6.55 6.79 0.56
CA PHE A 184 -5.93 5.46 0.38
C PHE A 184 -4.40 5.48 0.39
N PHE A 185 -3.79 6.63 0.09
CA PHE A 185 -2.35 6.82 0.12
C PHE A 185 -1.98 7.85 1.18
N THR A 186 -0.84 7.69 1.85
CA THR A 186 -0.27 8.71 2.73
C THR A 186 1.22 8.90 2.50
N ASN A 187 1.69 10.15 2.58
CA ASN A 187 3.12 10.46 2.63
C ASN A 187 3.69 10.51 4.06
N GLY A 188 2.87 10.25 5.09
CA GLY A 188 3.27 10.31 6.50
C GLY A 188 3.33 11.73 7.09
N MET A 189 2.97 12.75 6.32
CA MET A 189 2.96 14.16 6.74
C MET A 189 1.55 14.76 6.76
N GLY A 190 0.52 13.91 6.85
CA GLY A 190 -0.89 14.33 6.83
C GLY A 190 -1.36 14.80 5.45
N SER A 191 -0.83 14.19 4.38
CA SER A 191 -1.32 14.38 3.02
C SER A 191 -1.73 13.05 2.41
N TYR A 192 -2.83 13.08 1.68
CA TYR A 192 -3.51 11.90 1.18
C TYR A 192 -3.81 12.01 -0.31
N VAL A 193 -3.86 10.87 -0.99
CA VAL A 193 -4.55 10.76 -2.28
C VAL A 193 -5.92 10.16 -2.00
N ALA A 194 -6.96 10.96 -2.19
CA ALA A 194 -8.31 10.67 -1.74
C ALA A 194 -9.28 10.44 -2.90
N ILE A 195 -10.16 9.46 -2.73
CA ILE A 195 -11.27 9.15 -3.64
C ILE A 195 -12.56 9.63 -3.00
N ASP A 196 -13.24 10.57 -3.66
CA ASP A 196 -14.64 10.88 -3.41
C ASP A 196 -15.50 9.99 -4.30
N TYR A 197 -16.10 8.92 -3.76
CA TYR A 197 -16.84 7.96 -4.59
C TYR A 197 -18.09 8.55 -5.26
N ASN A 198 -18.60 9.71 -4.80
CA ASN A 198 -19.69 10.42 -5.46
C ASN A 198 -19.20 11.31 -6.61
N ASN A 199 -17.89 11.59 -6.69
CA ASN A 199 -17.27 12.45 -7.68
C ASN A 199 -16.00 11.79 -8.29
N CYS A 200 -16.08 10.49 -8.57
CA CYS A 200 -14.97 9.71 -9.12
C CYS A 200 -15.33 9.15 -10.51
N ILE A 201 -15.03 9.94 -11.55
CA ILE A 201 -15.07 9.47 -12.94
C ILE A 201 -13.65 9.04 -13.32
N ASP A 202 -13.46 7.83 -13.85
CA ASP A 202 -12.18 7.32 -14.33
C ASP A 202 -11.01 7.42 -13.32
N ASN A 203 -11.24 7.02 -12.06
CA ASN A 203 -10.26 7.14 -10.95
C ASN A 203 -9.82 8.58 -10.64
N THR A 204 -10.65 9.58 -10.98
CA THR A 204 -10.40 10.96 -10.55
C THR A 204 -10.34 11.04 -9.03
N ALA A 205 -9.31 11.70 -8.53
CA ALA A 205 -9.00 11.83 -7.11
C ALA A 205 -8.68 13.27 -6.73
N THR A 206 -8.44 13.47 -5.44
CA THR A 206 -7.95 14.72 -4.86
C THR A 206 -6.71 14.48 -4.03
N PHE A 207 -5.65 15.26 -4.25
CA PHE A 207 -4.58 15.38 -3.28
C PHE A 207 -5.08 16.26 -2.14
N TRP A 208 -5.28 15.66 -0.97
CA TRP A 208 -5.86 16.31 0.20
C TRP A 208 -4.83 16.46 1.31
N SER A 209 -4.83 17.59 2.02
CA SER A 209 -3.92 17.84 3.13
C SER A 209 -4.52 18.86 4.08
N ALA A 210 -4.33 18.69 5.39
CA ALA A 210 -4.73 19.68 6.37
C ALA A 210 -3.97 21.02 6.29
N LYS A 211 -2.87 21.08 5.50
CA LYS A 211 -1.95 22.23 5.48
C LYS A 211 -1.77 22.87 4.10
N LEU A 212 -2.17 22.18 3.03
CA LEU A 212 -1.90 22.60 1.66
C LEU A 212 -3.21 22.69 0.88
N LYS A 213 -3.32 23.71 0.02
CA LYS A 213 -4.47 23.86 -0.89
C LYS A 213 -4.68 22.54 -1.66
N PRO A 214 -5.89 21.95 -1.66
CA PRO A 214 -6.14 20.68 -2.33
C PRO A 214 -5.86 20.76 -3.83
N LYS A 215 -5.38 19.65 -4.41
CA LYS A 215 -5.30 19.51 -5.87
C LYS A 215 -6.40 18.57 -6.32
N TYR A 216 -7.42 19.14 -6.93
CA TYR A 216 -8.56 18.41 -7.47
C TYR A 216 -8.27 17.84 -8.85
N ASN A 217 -9.10 16.90 -9.29
CA ASN A 217 -9.10 16.33 -10.63
C ASN A 217 -7.76 15.71 -11.04
N ILE A 218 -7.09 15.09 -10.06
CA ILE A 218 -5.85 14.35 -10.32
C ILE A 218 -6.18 12.91 -10.70
N ASP A 219 -5.30 12.26 -11.46
CA ASP A 219 -5.36 10.82 -11.68
C ASP A 219 -4.83 10.10 -10.43
N PHE A 220 -5.69 9.29 -9.78
CA PHE A 220 -5.32 8.55 -8.58
C PHE A 220 -4.05 7.71 -8.80
N TRP A 221 -4.05 6.89 -9.85
CA TRP A 221 -2.97 5.94 -10.09
C TRP A 221 -1.69 6.63 -10.54
N GLY A 222 -1.79 7.65 -11.38
CA GLY A 222 -0.64 8.48 -11.75
C GLY A 222 0.06 9.08 -10.54
N TYR A 223 -0.69 9.61 -9.57
CA TYR A 223 -0.11 10.13 -8.33
C TYR A 223 0.48 9.03 -7.44
N VAL A 224 -0.26 7.93 -7.22
CA VAL A 224 0.21 6.84 -6.37
C VAL A 224 1.48 6.20 -6.95
N ASP A 225 1.51 5.90 -8.24
CA ASP A 225 2.64 5.27 -8.93
C ASP A 225 3.89 6.16 -8.89
N GLU A 226 3.75 7.47 -9.09
CA GLU A 226 4.86 8.41 -9.01
C GLU A 226 5.40 8.54 -7.58
N TRP A 227 4.51 8.69 -6.59
CA TRP A 227 4.92 8.93 -5.20
C TRP A 227 5.56 7.70 -4.54
N ILE A 228 5.11 6.49 -4.88
CA ILE A 228 5.78 5.25 -4.44
C ILE A 228 7.22 5.22 -4.97
N VAL A 229 7.43 5.55 -6.25
CA VAL A 229 8.78 5.58 -6.85
C VAL A 229 9.65 6.67 -6.20
N ILE A 230 9.09 7.84 -5.88
CA ILE A 230 9.79 8.85 -5.07
C ILE A 230 10.19 8.28 -3.70
N GLY A 231 9.30 7.53 -3.07
CA GLY A 231 9.57 6.83 -1.81
C GLY A 231 10.67 5.77 -1.90
N PHE A 232 10.85 5.14 -3.07
CA PHE A 232 11.97 4.22 -3.31
C PHE A 232 13.32 4.94 -3.49
N GLU A 233 13.31 6.20 -3.90
CA GLU A 233 14.52 6.99 -4.18
C GLU A 233 14.92 7.95 -3.05
N ALA A 234 14.09 8.05 -2.01
CA ALA A 234 14.31 8.91 -0.84
C ALA A 234 15.68 8.65 -0.17
#